data_AF-A0A345BEA3-F1
#
_entry.id   AF-A0A345BEA3-F1
#
_cell.length_a   1.000
_cell.length_b   1.000
_cell.length_c   1.000
_cell.angle_alpha   90.00
_cell.angle_beta   90.00
_cell.angle_gamma   90.00
#
_symmetry.space_group_name_H-M   'P 1'
#
loop_
_entity.id
_entity.type
_entity.pdbx_description
1 polymer ?
#
loop_
_entity_poly.entity_id
_entity_poly.type
_entity_poly.pdbx_seq_one_letter_code
_entity_poly.pdbx_strand_id
1 'polypeptide(L)'
;DITVSIRQIHRNPVVYPEPDRFDPERFSEHAEHKRGPFDYIPFSVGSRNCIGQRYAIMEMKITLIRLLANYKILAGNRAIDLRFKMDLVLRPVDGIPIRVQARK
;
A
#
# COMPACT_ATOMS: atom_id res chain seq x y z
N ASP A 1 16.95 22.62 -0.42
CA ASP A 1 16.58 21.28 0.07
C ASP A 1 16.13 20.38 -1.06
N ILE A 2 16.49 19.09 -0.97
CA ILE A 2 16.08 18.06 -1.93
C ILE A 2 15.07 17.16 -1.24
N THR A 3 13.92 16.92 -1.86
CA THR A 3 12.85 16.05 -1.31
C THR A 3 12.39 15.06 -2.37
N VAL A 4 12.18 13.81 -1.96
CA VAL A 4 11.70 12.73 -2.83
C VAL A 4 10.25 12.42 -2.48
N SER A 5 9.35 12.63 -3.43
CA SER A 5 7.94 12.29 -3.23
C SER A 5 7.66 10.83 -3.60
N ILE A 6 7.76 9.93 -2.63
CA ILE A 6 7.45 8.50 -2.79
C ILE A 6 6.03 8.29 -3.36
N ARG A 7 5.05 9.12 -2.91
CA ARG A 7 3.66 9.07 -3.39
C ARG A 7 3.56 9.29 -4.91
N GLN A 8 4.36 10.20 -5.46
CA GLN A 8 4.34 10.52 -6.89
C GLN A 8 5.06 9.45 -7.71
N ILE A 9 6.19 8.93 -7.20
CA ILE A 9 6.91 7.80 -7.84
C ILE A 9 5.98 6.60 -7.99
N HIS A 10 5.30 6.19 -6.92
CA HIS A 10 4.40 5.03 -6.93
C HIS A 10 3.09 5.25 -7.69
N ARG A 11 2.84 6.47 -8.18
CA ARG A 11 1.69 6.83 -9.02
C ARG A 11 2.11 7.35 -10.40
N ASN A 12 3.36 7.17 -10.79
CA ASN A 12 3.82 7.59 -12.11
C ASN A 12 3.12 6.72 -13.17
N PRO A 13 2.26 7.30 -14.04
CA PRO A 13 1.51 6.51 -15.03
C PRO A 13 2.40 5.85 -16.10
N VAL A 14 3.64 6.32 -16.28
CA VAL A 14 4.63 5.69 -17.17
C VAL A 14 5.06 4.33 -16.63
N VAL A 15 5.16 4.19 -15.32
CA VAL A 15 5.55 2.95 -14.64
C VAL A 15 4.33 2.12 -14.24
N TYR A 16 3.27 2.80 -13.80
CA TYR A 16 2.03 2.23 -13.28
C TYR A 16 0.82 2.74 -14.08
N PRO A 17 0.48 2.14 -15.24
CA PRO A 17 -0.70 2.53 -16.02
C PRO A 17 -1.98 2.47 -15.16
N GLU A 18 -2.90 3.44 -15.24
CA GLU A 18 -4.06 3.50 -14.31
C GLU A 18 -3.63 3.46 -12.81
N PRO A 19 -2.78 4.39 -12.33
CA PRO A 19 -2.11 4.29 -11.02
C PRO A 19 -3.05 4.33 -9.81
N ASP A 20 -4.30 4.77 -9.98
CA ASP A 20 -5.31 4.80 -8.92
C ASP A 20 -6.18 3.53 -8.86
N ARG A 21 -6.02 2.60 -9.83
CA ARG A 21 -6.69 1.31 -9.82
C ARG A 21 -5.94 0.33 -8.91
N PHE A 22 -6.65 -0.30 -7.98
CA PHE A 22 -6.08 -1.37 -7.16
C PHE A 22 -5.90 -2.64 -8.00
N ASP A 23 -4.64 -3.00 -8.27
CA ASP A 23 -4.27 -4.14 -9.10
C ASP A 23 -3.01 -4.84 -8.54
N PRO A 24 -3.21 -5.92 -7.76
CA PRO A 24 -2.12 -6.70 -7.17
C PRO A 24 -1.17 -7.35 -8.19
N GLU A 25 -1.64 -7.67 -9.39
CA GLU A 25 -0.87 -8.41 -10.40
C GLU A 25 0.33 -7.63 -10.94
N ARG A 26 0.35 -6.30 -10.73
CA ARG A 26 1.48 -5.41 -11.04
C ARG A 26 2.72 -5.67 -10.17
N PHE A 27 2.55 -6.44 -9.10
CA PHE A 27 3.59 -6.88 -8.19
C PHE A 27 3.84 -8.39 -8.28
N SER A 28 3.28 -9.06 -9.30
CA SER A 28 3.64 -10.43 -9.64
C SER A 28 5.09 -10.49 -10.14
N GLU A 29 5.76 -11.62 -9.93
CA GLU A 29 7.17 -11.83 -10.34
C GLU A 29 7.40 -11.43 -11.81
N HIS A 30 6.48 -11.77 -12.70
CA HIS A 30 6.57 -11.43 -14.13
C HIS A 30 6.49 -9.92 -14.40
N ALA A 31 5.67 -9.19 -13.65
CA ALA A 31 5.53 -7.73 -13.79
C ALA A 31 6.66 -6.97 -13.10
N GLU A 32 7.26 -7.52 -12.03
CA GLU A 32 8.31 -6.86 -11.25
C GLU A 32 9.55 -6.56 -12.10
N HIS A 33 9.93 -7.45 -13.02
CA HIS A 33 11.09 -7.30 -13.89
C HIS A 33 11.05 -6.07 -14.82
N LYS A 34 9.86 -5.49 -15.04
CA LYS A 34 9.69 -4.31 -15.88
C LYS A 34 9.94 -2.99 -15.14
N ARG A 35 10.11 -3.01 -13.82
CA ARG A 35 10.30 -1.83 -12.99
C ARG A 35 11.78 -1.53 -12.79
N GLY A 36 12.12 -0.24 -12.78
CA GLY A 36 13.45 0.23 -12.38
C GLY A 36 13.71 0.06 -10.88
N PRO A 37 14.97 0.14 -10.45
CA PRO A 37 15.38 -0.12 -9.07
C PRO A 37 14.80 0.87 -8.02
N PHE A 38 14.29 2.02 -8.47
CA PHE A 38 13.74 3.07 -7.60
C PHE A 38 12.24 3.34 -7.82
N ASP A 39 11.61 2.58 -8.71
CA ASP A 39 10.19 2.76 -9.04
C ASP A 39 9.28 2.29 -7.89
N TYR A 40 9.76 1.36 -7.06
CA TYR A 40 9.02 0.84 -5.91
C TYR A 40 9.88 0.84 -4.63
N ILE A 41 9.78 1.94 -3.87
CA ILE A 41 10.52 2.20 -2.63
C ILE A 41 9.63 2.46 -1.39
N PRO A 42 8.65 1.58 -1.07
CA PRO A 42 7.70 1.79 0.04
C PRO A 42 8.35 1.84 1.43
N PHE A 43 9.55 1.29 1.57
CA PHE A 43 10.36 1.32 2.79
C PHE A 43 11.64 2.13 2.62
N SER A 44 11.65 3.07 1.67
CA SER A 44 12.86 3.76 1.19
C SER A 44 13.86 2.76 0.56
N VAL A 45 15.10 3.21 0.33
CA VAL A 45 16.17 2.44 -0.33
C VAL A 45 17.54 2.83 0.23
N GLY A 46 18.54 1.96 0.04
CA GLY A 46 19.93 2.20 0.47
C GLY A 46 20.17 1.93 1.96
N SER A 47 21.29 2.46 2.49
CA SER A 47 21.75 2.20 3.87
C SER A 47 20.85 2.78 4.96
N ARG A 48 19.90 3.64 4.58
CA ARG A 48 18.91 4.27 5.46
C ARG A 48 17.47 3.84 5.12
N ASN A 49 17.31 2.68 4.48
CA ASN A 49 15.98 2.10 4.33
C ASN A 49 15.39 1.72 5.70
N CYS A 50 14.07 1.48 5.75
CA CYS A 50 13.39 1.15 6.99
C CYS A 50 13.94 -0.17 7.57
N ILE A 51 14.56 -0.08 8.75
CA ILE A 51 15.05 -1.24 9.50
C ILE A 51 13.90 -2.22 9.86
N GLY A 52 12.68 -1.70 9.97
CA GLY A 52 11.48 -2.47 10.27
C GLY A 52 10.83 -3.15 9.05
N GLN A 53 11.35 -3.01 7.83
CA GLN A 53 10.71 -3.52 6.60
C GLN A 53 10.32 -5.00 6.70
N ARG A 54 11.24 -5.85 7.17
CA ARG A 54 11.00 -7.30 7.28
C ARG A 54 9.88 -7.61 8.28
N TYR A 55 9.91 -6.92 9.43
CA TYR A 55 8.89 -7.07 10.46
C TYR A 55 7.52 -6.59 9.96
N ALA A 56 7.45 -5.39 9.37
CA ALA A 56 6.21 -4.80 8.88
C ALA A 56 5.53 -5.70 7.82
N ILE A 57 6.30 -6.25 6.87
CA ILE A 57 5.74 -7.16 5.86
C ILE A 57 5.21 -8.45 6.48
N MET A 58 5.93 -9.02 7.45
CA MET A 58 5.48 -10.22 8.15
C MET A 58 4.20 -9.95 8.96
N GLU A 59 4.19 -8.87 9.73
CA GLU A 59 3.08 -8.46 10.58
C GLU A 59 1.82 -8.16 9.75
N MET A 60 1.94 -7.40 8.65
CA MET A 60 0.84 -7.17 7.71
C MET A 60 0.29 -8.46 7.11
N LYS A 61 1.16 -9.39 6.66
CA LYS A 61 0.72 -10.68 6.11
C LYS A 61 -0.04 -11.52 7.14
N ILE A 62 0.49 -11.64 8.36
CA ILE A 62 -0.15 -12.40 9.44
C ILE A 62 -1.50 -11.78 9.80
N THR A 63 -1.56 -10.45 9.93
CA THR A 63 -2.80 -9.73 10.24
C THR A 63 -3.85 -9.96 9.15
N LEU A 64 -3.49 -9.84 7.86
CA LEU A 64 -4.39 -10.11 6.74
C LEU A 64 -4.88 -11.56 6.73
N ILE A 65 -3.98 -12.53 6.91
CA ILE A 65 -4.34 -13.96 6.96
C ILE A 65 -5.35 -14.21 8.09
N ARG A 66 -5.09 -13.71 9.30
CA ARG A 66 -5.99 -13.88 10.45
C ARG A 66 -7.35 -13.22 10.23
N LEU A 67 -7.37 -12.01 9.67
CA LEU A 67 -8.62 -11.32 9.35
C LEU A 67 -9.42 -12.10 8.30
N LEU A 68 -8.80 -12.50 7.19
CA LEU A 68 -9.48 -13.22 6.11
C LEU A 68 -9.90 -14.63 6.50
N ALA A 69 -9.17 -15.31 7.40
CA ALA A 69 -9.54 -16.62 7.90
C ALA A 69 -10.80 -16.59 8.77
N ASN A 70 -10.97 -15.53 9.58
CA ASN A 70 -12.04 -15.44 10.57
C ASN A 70 -13.20 -14.52 10.16
N TYR A 71 -13.00 -13.63 9.19
CA TYR A 71 -13.98 -12.61 8.82
C TYR A 71 -14.10 -12.43 7.31
N LYS A 72 -15.32 -12.14 6.85
CA LYS A 72 -15.59 -11.51 5.56
C LYS A 72 -15.53 -10.00 5.74
N ILE A 73 -14.64 -9.35 5.02
CA ILE A 73 -14.55 -7.89 4.98
C ILE A 73 -15.56 -7.39 3.94
N LEU A 74 -16.52 -6.58 4.38
CA LEU A 74 -17.57 -6.02 3.53
C LEU A 74 -17.17 -4.63 3.05
N ALA A 75 -17.72 -4.23 1.89
CA ALA A 75 -17.48 -2.92 1.32
C ALA A 75 -17.85 -1.80 2.32
N GLY A 76 -16.87 -0.92 2.56
CA GLY A 76 -17.03 0.36 3.25
C GLY A 76 -17.22 1.50 2.24
N ASN A 77 -16.76 2.70 2.61
CA ASN A 77 -16.74 3.84 1.69
C ASN A 77 -15.89 3.55 0.44
N ARG A 78 -16.20 4.17 -0.70
CA ARG A 78 -15.39 3.98 -1.91
C ARG A 78 -14.04 4.68 -1.72
N ALA A 79 -13.00 4.14 -2.33
CA ALA A 79 -11.65 4.70 -2.25
C ALA A 79 -11.59 6.18 -2.71
N ILE A 80 -12.45 6.56 -3.67
CA ILE A 80 -12.55 7.94 -4.18
C ILE A 80 -13.08 8.94 -3.15
N ASP A 81 -13.78 8.45 -2.12
CA ASP A 81 -14.35 9.27 -1.07
C ASP A 81 -13.33 9.48 0.10
N LEU A 82 -12.15 8.86 0.04
CA LEU A 82 -11.11 9.00 1.06
C LEU A 82 -10.28 10.27 0.87
N ARG A 83 -10.31 11.14 1.88
CA ARG A 83 -9.40 12.29 1.97
C ARG A 83 -8.17 11.90 2.78
N PHE A 84 -7.00 12.25 2.27
CA PHE A 84 -5.73 12.01 2.95
C PHE A 84 -5.11 13.32 3.40
N LYS A 85 -4.43 13.28 4.54
CA LYS A 85 -3.57 14.38 4.98
C LYS A 85 -2.17 13.88 5.31
N MET A 86 -1.21 14.74 5.05
CA MET A 86 0.21 14.49 5.26
C MET A 86 0.64 15.22 6.54
N ASP A 87 0.66 14.49 7.65
CA ASP A 87 1.26 14.95 8.92
C ASP A 87 2.68 14.33 9.01
N LEU A 88 3.09 13.81 10.17
CA LEU A 88 4.30 12.97 10.28
C LEU A 88 4.21 11.70 9.40
N VAL A 89 3.00 11.15 9.24
CA VAL A 89 2.68 10.03 8.35
C VAL A 89 1.46 10.35 7.49
N LEU A 90 1.41 9.78 6.29
CA LEU A 90 0.24 9.91 5.42
C LEU A 90 -0.89 9.06 6.00
N ARG A 91 -2.05 9.68 6.24
CA ARG A 91 -3.20 8.99 6.85
C ARG A 91 -4.54 9.51 6.30
N PRO A 92 -5.60 8.69 6.35
CA PRO A 92 -6.95 9.15 6.08
C PRO A 92 -7.39 10.19 7.13
N VAL A 93 -8.13 11.21 6.70
CA VAL A 93 -8.64 12.28 7.58
C VAL A 93 -9.73 11.73 8.51
N ASP A 94 -10.68 10.99 7.95
CA ASP A 94 -11.90 10.54 8.62
C ASP A 94 -11.85 9.04 9.02
N GLY A 95 -10.65 8.45 9.01
CA GLY A 95 -10.48 6.99 9.13
C GLY A 95 -10.97 6.24 7.89
N ILE A 96 -11.08 4.91 7.99
CA ILE A 96 -11.62 4.04 6.93
C ILE A 96 -12.65 3.12 7.58
N PRO A 97 -13.93 3.52 7.67
CA PRO A 97 -14.95 2.68 8.25
C PRO A 97 -15.17 1.44 7.38
N ILE A 98 -14.98 0.27 7.97
CA ILE A 98 -15.22 -1.04 7.35
C ILE A 98 -16.22 -1.84 8.17
N ARG A 99 -16.96 -2.70 7.48
CA ARG A 99 -17.83 -3.69 8.13
C ARG A 99 -17.19 -5.07 8.00
N VAL A 100 -17.25 -5.85 9.07
CA VAL A 100 -16.75 -7.23 9.08
C VAL A 100 -17.86 -8.16 9.55
N GLN A 101 -17.89 -9.37 8.98
CA GLN A 101 -18.81 -10.43 9.37
C GLN A 101 -18.00 -11.68 9.69
N ALA A 102 -18.23 -12.32 10.83
CA ALA A 102 -17.56 -13.58 11.17
C ALA A 102 -17.79 -14.64 10.07
N ARG A 103 -16.74 -15.35 9.68
CA ARG A 103 -16.84 -16.54 8.83
C ARG A 103 -17.33 -17.69 9.71
N LYS A 104 -18.34 -18.39 9.22
CA LYS A 104 -18.73 -19.70 9.75
C LYS A 104 -17.71 -20.75 9.31
#